data_AF-A0A7V3BIL6-F1
#
_entry.id   AF-A0A7V3BIL6-F1
#
_cell.length_a   1.000
_cell.length_b   1.000
_cell.length_c   1.000
_cell.angle_alpha   90.00
_cell.angle_beta   90.00
_cell.angle_gamma   90.00
#
_symmetry.space_group_name_H-M   'P 1'
#
loop_
_entity.id
_entity.type
_entity.pdbx_description
1 polymer ?
#
loop_
_entity_poly.entity_id
_entity_poly.type
_entity_poly.pdbx_seq_one_letter_code
_entity_poly.pdbx_strand_id
1 'polypeptide(L)'
;MSPFISGKDLEDRLKSRLKEMGCLIESKEKYDHEFKLDFMLYRLAGFEKPLPISVGVQVTADADDLDKQREFLDVQRRLRPVQKSVYLALDSQLDVEGGGEYAVFVALGACIFDRANRDKRVIGVRILRDFSFEMFDLEENCRVSRSFRVDSDGQQIWLDGRVNYYKRPERFGFIGWDGNPDFWFSRDHVEDPELLEILDNPDIYVSGTPIVFQNGGITREGEKRPTAIRIRLKRP
;
A
#
# COMPACT_ATOMS: atom_id res chain seq x y z
N MET A 1 -9.01 22.16 8.96
CA MET A 1 -9.57 21.03 8.20
C MET A 1 -8.98 21.11 6.80
N SER A 2 -7.96 20.31 6.49
CA SER A 2 -7.45 20.23 5.11
C SER A 2 -8.44 19.43 4.27
N PRO A 3 -8.81 19.90 3.07
CA PRO A 3 -9.71 19.16 2.20
C PRO A 3 -9.04 17.87 1.73
N PHE A 4 -9.81 16.78 1.69
CA PHE A 4 -9.42 15.53 1.04
C PHE A 4 -9.10 15.84 -0.43
N ILE A 5 -7.85 15.63 -0.84
CA ILE A 5 -7.42 15.79 -2.23
C ILE A 5 -7.84 14.52 -2.97
N SER A 6 -8.65 14.67 -4.03
CA SER A 6 -8.97 13.56 -4.94
C SER A 6 -7.70 13.04 -5.60
N GLY A 7 -7.55 11.72 -5.76
CA GLY A 7 -6.37 11.13 -6.40
C GLY A 7 -6.09 11.68 -7.81
N LYS A 8 -7.13 12.09 -8.54
CA LYS A 8 -7.01 12.72 -9.86
C LYS A 8 -6.42 14.13 -9.80
N ASP A 9 -6.80 14.90 -8.77
CA ASP A 9 -6.27 16.25 -8.55
C ASP A 9 -4.79 16.22 -8.15
N LEU A 10 -4.42 15.23 -7.31
CA LEU A 10 -3.04 14.98 -6.91
C LEU A 10 -2.13 14.65 -8.11
N GLU A 11 -2.60 13.76 -8.98
CA GLU A 11 -1.87 13.35 -10.19
C GLU A 11 -1.65 14.53 -11.14
N ASP A 12 -2.70 15.30 -11.44
CA ASP A 12 -2.63 16.45 -12.33
C ASP A 12 -1.71 17.55 -11.80
N ARG A 13 -1.74 17.81 -10.49
CA ARG A 13 -0.82 18.74 -9.82
C ARG A 13 0.63 18.26 -9.91
N LEU A 14 0.90 17.00 -9.57
CA LEU A 14 2.26 16.44 -9.66
C LEU A 14 2.82 16.53 -11.08
N LYS A 15 2.03 16.12 -12.08
CA LYS A 15 2.42 16.21 -13.50
C LYS A 15 2.78 17.64 -13.90
N SER A 16 1.99 18.62 -13.45
CA SER A 16 2.23 20.04 -13.74
C SER A 16 3.55 20.51 -13.12
N ARG A 17 3.81 20.17 -11.85
CA ARG A 17 5.06 20.51 -11.16
C ARG A 17 6.29 19.87 -11.81
N LEU A 18 6.23 18.58 -12.19
CA LEU A 18 7.33 17.92 -12.87
C LEU A 18 7.64 18.57 -14.24
N LYS A 19 6.62 19.02 -14.98
CA LYS A 19 6.81 19.77 -16.22
C LYS A 19 7.45 21.14 -15.97
N GLU A 20 6.99 21.87 -14.95
CA GLU A 20 7.56 23.17 -14.54
C GLU A 20 9.04 23.04 -14.15
N MET A 21 9.42 21.93 -13.50
CA MET A 21 10.83 21.60 -13.21
C MET A 21 11.66 21.32 -14.47
N GLY A 22 11.04 21.11 -15.63
CA GLY A 22 11.71 20.83 -16.90
C GLY A 22 11.75 19.35 -17.31
N CYS A 23 10.99 18.48 -16.63
CA CYS A 23 10.82 17.09 -17.07
C CYS A 23 9.95 17.02 -18.33
N LEU A 24 10.27 16.10 -19.23
CA LEU A 24 9.41 15.76 -20.36
C LEU A 24 8.55 14.56 -19.99
N ILE A 25 7.28 14.81 -19.73
CA ILE A 25 6.28 13.78 -19.46
C ILE A 25 5.13 13.86 -20.46
N GLU A 26 4.50 12.71 -20.73
CA GLU A 26 3.34 12.60 -21.61
C GLU A 26 2.26 11.76 -20.95
N SER A 27 1.02 12.26 -20.98
CA SER A 27 -0.17 11.52 -20.56
C SER A 27 -1.07 11.32 -21.77
N LYS A 28 -1.61 10.12 -21.92
CA LYS A 28 -2.63 9.78 -22.91
C LYS A 28 -3.66 8.89 -22.24
N GLU A 29 -4.92 9.03 -22.64
CA GLU A 29 -6.02 8.20 -22.15
C GLU A 29 -5.74 6.69 -22.36
N LYS A 30 -5.08 6.34 -23.46
CA LYS A 30 -4.59 4.98 -23.73
C LYS A 30 -3.62 4.47 -22.64
N TYR A 31 -2.75 5.33 -22.12
CA TYR A 31 -1.77 4.93 -21.10
C TYR A 31 -2.46 4.54 -19.80
N ASP A 32 -3.46 5.31 -19.37
CA ASP A 32 -4.24 5.00 -18.19
C ASP A 32 -5.09 3.74 -18.40
N HIS A 33 -5.93 3.72 -19.44
CA HIS A 33 -6.91 2.64 -19.62
C HIS A 33 -6.29 1.28 -19.97
N GLU A 34 -5.30 1.23 -20.85
CA GLU A 34 -4.70 -0.04 -21.28
C GLU A 34 -3.54 -0.46 -20.38
N PHE A 35 -2.74 0.51 -19.92
CA PHE A 35 -1.47 0.23 -19.25
C PHE A 35 -1.47 0.60 -17.78
N LYS A 36 -2.53 1.22 -17.25
CA LYS A 36 -2.59 1.72 -15.87
C LYS A 36 -1.41 2.65 -15.55
N LEU A 37 -1.05 3.48 -16.52
CA LEU A 37 0.03 4.47 -16.44
C LEU A 37 -0.57 5.87 -16.57
N ASP A 38 -0.40 6.68 -15.54
CA ASP A 38 -0.85 8.06 -15.49
C ASP A 38 -0.03 8.95 -16.43
N PHE A 39 1.27 8.65 -16.54
CA PHE A 39 2.15 9.29 -17.49
C PHE A 39 3.40 8.46 -17.82
N MET A 40 3.98 8.80 -18.96
CA MET A 40 5.30 8.36 -19.41
C MET A 40 6.33 9.45 -19.11
N LEU A 41 7.48 9.09 -18.55
CA LEU A 41 8.60 9.98 -18.34
C LEU A 41 9.66 9.72 -19.42
N TYR A 42 9.91 10.74 -20.25
CA TYR A 42 10.88 10.66 -21.34
C TYR A 42 12.18 11.41 -21.02
N ARG A 43 12.17 12.39 -20.13
CA ARG A 43 13.34 13.19 -19.78
C ARG A 43 13.22 13.78 -18.38
N LEU A 44 14.29 13.71 -17.61
CA LEU A 44 14.40 14.44 -16.35
C LEU A 44 14.94 15.86 -16.58
N ALA A 45 14.57 16.78 -15.69
CA ALA A 45 15.15 18.12 -15.65
C ALA A 45 16.68 18.09 -15.62
N GLY A 46 17.32 19.01 -16.34
CA GLY A 46 18.78 19.09 -16.44
C GLY A 46 19.44 18.15 -17.47
N PHE A 47 18.70 17.20 -18.05
CA PHE A 47 19.19 16.38 -19.15
C PHE A 47 18.80 17.01 -20.51
N GLU A 48 19.77 17.11 -21.43
CA GLU A 48 19.49 17.58 -22.78
C GLU A 48 18.78 16.51 -23.62
N LYS A 49 19.20 15.24 -23.45
CA LYS A 49 18.71 14.09 -24.22
C LYS A 49 17.63 13.31 -23.45
N PRO A 50 16.74 12.58 -24.15
CA PRO A 50 15.81 11.65 -23.52
C PRO A 50 16.51 10.60 -22.67
N LEU A 51 15.75 10.02 -21.75
CA LEU A 51 16.19 8.91 -20.92
C LEU A 51 16.60 7.71 -21.80
N PRO A 52 17.63 6.95 -21.39
CA PRO A 52 18.07 5.77 -22.12
C PRO A 52 17.07 4.60 -22.06
N ILE A 53 16.05 4.71 -21.21
CA ILE A 53 15.00 3.72 -21.03
C ILE A 53 13.62 4.39 -21.03
N SER A 54 12.60 3.69 -21.52
CA SER A 54 11.22 4.12 -21.34
C SER A 54 10.75 3.87 -19.90
N VAL A 55 10.18 4.91 -19.28
CA VAL A 55 9.67 4.87 -17.90
C VAL A 55 8.19 5.22 -17.90
N GLY A 56 7.36 4.35 -17.32
CA GLY A 56 5.95 4.60 -17.07
C GLY A 56 5.69 4.72 -15.57
N VAL A 57 4.82 5.63 -15.18
CA VAL A 57 4.49 5.90 -13.77
C VAL A 57 2.99 5.78 -13.56
N GLN A 58 2.61 5.09 -12.48
CA GLN A 58 1.28 5.18 -11.88
C GLN A 58 1.39 5.84 -10.52
N VAL A 59 0.46 6.73 -10.20
CA VAL A 59 0.41 7.52 -8.98
C VAL A 59 -0.79 7.09 -8.14
N THR A 60 -0.61 7.11 -6.83
CA THR A 60 -1.69 6.89 -5.87
C THR A 60 -1.46 7.76 -4.63
N ALA A 61 -2.55 8.19 -4.01
CA ALA A 61 -2.54 8.80 -2.67
C ALA A 61 -2.76 7.76 -1.55
N ASP A 62 -3.08 6.53 -1.94
CA ASP A 62 -3.35 5.40 -1.04
C ASP A 62 -2.22 4.38 -1.19
N ALA A 63 -1.30 4.38 -0.23
CA ALA A 63 -0.10 3.55 -0.25
C ALA A 63 -0.37 2.07 0.10
N ASP A 64 -1.58 1.77 0.61
CA ASP A 64 -1.99 0.45 1.08
C ASP A 64 -3.09 -0.16 0.20
N ASP A 65 -3.37 0.43 -0.96
CA ASP A 65 -4.29 -0.13 -1.96
C ASP A 65 -3.65 -1.33 -2.69
N LEU A 66 -3.67 -2.47 -2.00
CA LEU A 66 -3.11 -3.74 -2.49
C LEU A 66 -3.80 -4.25 -3.76
N ASP A 67 -5.09 -3.96 -3.94
CA ASP A 67 -5.82 -4.40 -5.12
C ASP A 67 -5.36 -3.60 -6.35
N LYS A 68 -5.16 -2.28 -6.20
CA LYS A 68 -4.55 -1.44 -7.24
C LYS A 68 -3.10 -1.82 -7.54
N GLN A 69 -2.30 -2.13 -6.52
CA GLN A 69 -0.93 -2.62 -6.70
C GLN A 69 -0.88 -3.92 -7.51
N ARG A 70 -1.80 -4.86 -7.24
CA ARG A 70 -1.91 -6.13 -7.96
C ARG A 70 -2.36 -5.93 -9.40
N GLU A 71 -3.40 -5.11 -9.62
CA GLU A 71 -3.87 -4.78 -10.96
C GLU A 71 -2.73 -4.19 -11.79
N PHE A 72 -2.00 -3.22 -11.22
CA PHE A 72 -0.85 -2.62 -11.87
C PHE A 72 0.21 -3.67 -12.19
N LEU A 73 0.64 -4.47 -11.21
CA LEU A 73 1.66 -5.48 -11.38
C LEU A 73 1.29 -6.51 -12.46
N ASP A 74 0.05 -6.98 -12.48
CA ASP A 74 -0.45 -7.95 -13.46
C ASP A 74 -0.48 -7.34 -14.87
N VAL A 75 -0.92 -6.09 -15.02
CA VAL A 75 -0.89 -5.35 -16.30
C VAL A 75 0.55 -5.18 -16.80
N GLN A 76 1.48 -4.75 -15.93
CA GLN A 76 2.87 -4.53 -16.32
C GLN A 76 3.58 -5.83 -16.71
N ARG A 77 3.27 -6.95 -16.04
CA ARG A 77 3.80 -8.27 -16.37
C ARG A 77 3.34 -8.77 -17.73
N ARG A 78 2.06 -8.55 -18.05
CA ARG A 78 1.41 -9.03 -19.26
C ARG A 78 1.75 -8.18 -20.48
N LEU A 79 1.53 -6.87 -20.40
CA LEU A 79 1.58 -5.97 -21.55
C LEU A 79 2.95 -5.34 -21.76
N ARG A 80 3.73 -5.18 -20.69
CA ARG A 80 5.14 -4.80 -20.79
C ARG A 80 5.38 -3.51 -21.61
N PRO A 81 4.59 -2.43 -21.43
CA PRO A 81 4.61 -1.26 -22.32
C PRO A 81 5.90 -0.45 -22.25
N VAL A 82 6.64 -0.55 -21.13
CA VAL A 82 7.86 0.21 -20.85
C VAL A 82 8.96 -0.66 -20.28
N GLN A 83 10.21 -0.19 -20.36
CA GLN A 83 11.36 -0.88 -19.77
C GLN A 83 11.38 -0.80 -18.24
N LYS A 84 10.84 0.28 -17.66
CA LYS A 84 10.69 0.46 -16.20
C LYS A 84 9.29 0.99 -15.88
N SER A 85 8.57 0.29 -15.02
CA SER A 85 7.27 0.72 -14.51
C SER A 85 7.39 1.06 -13.03
N VAL A 86 6.97 2.26 -12.64
CA VAL A 86 7.05 2.77 -11.27
C VAL A 86 5.64 2.90 -10.70
N TYR A 87 5.39 2.23 -9.58
CA TYR A 87 4.21 2.46 -8.75
C TYR A 87 4.55 3.47 -7.66
N LEU A 88 4.07 4.69 -7.80
CA LEU A 88 4.37 5.82 -6.93
C LEU A 88 3.22 6.06 -5.95
N ALA A 89 3.44 5.71 -4.69
CA ALA A 89 2.54 6.02 -3.59
C ALA A 89 2.98 7.30 -2.89
N LEU A 90 2.09 8.29 -2.85
CA LEU A 90 2.28 9.53 -2.12
C LEU A 90 1.47 9.46 -0.83
N ASP A 91 2.07 9.86 0.28
CA ASP A 91 1.31 10.09 1.51
C ASP A 91 0.18 11.11 1.25
N SER A 92 -1.04 10.79 1.68
CA SER A 92 -2.21 11.66 1.50
C SER A 92 -2.08 13.06 2.11
N GLN A 93 -1.15 13.25 3.05
CA GLN A 93 -0.84 14.53 3.69
C GLN A 93 0.42 15.19 3.15
N LEU A 94 1.06 14.61 2.12
CA LEU A 94 2.25 15.19 1.50
C LEU A 94 1.92 16.53 0.83
N ASP A 95 2.71 17.55 1.14
CA ASP A 95 2.67 18.82 0.42
C ASP A 95 3.47 18.71 -0.89
N VAL A 96 2.75 18.45 -2.00
CA VAL A 96 3.35 18.29 -3.34
C VAL A 96 3.90 19.60 -3.91
N GLU A 97 3.45 20.76 -3.44
CA GLU A 97 3.92 22.06 -3.94
C GLU A 97 4.97 22.70 -3.01
N GLY A 98 4.98 22.27 -1.74
CA GLY A 98 5.92 22.73 -0.72
C GLY A 98 7.20 21.89 -0.61
N GLY A 99 7.47 20.96 -1.52
CA GLY A 99 8.68 20.12 -1.44
C GLY A 99 8.52 18.70 -2.00
N GLY A 100 7.29 18.16 -1.99
CA GLY A 100 7.00 16.79 -2.38
C GLY A 100 7.35 16.48 -3.83
N GLU A 101 7.23 17.44 -4.74
CA GLU A 101 7.62 17.28 -6.14
C GLU A 101 9.13 17.01 -6.30
N TYR A 102 9.97 17.59 -5.43
CA TYR A 102 11.41 17.34 -5.45
C TYR A 102 11.74 15.93 -4.94
N ALA A 103 11.04 15.46 -3.91
CA ALA A 103 11.17 14.10 -3.42
C ALA A 103 10.79 13.08 -4.52
N VAL A 104 9.69 13.32 -5.23
CA VAL A 104 9.29 12.50 -6.39
C VAL A 104 10.35 12.55 -7.49
N PHE A 105 10.84 13.74 -7.84
CA PHE A 105 11.88 13.91 -8.87
C PHE A 105 13.13 13.09 -8.56
N VAL A 106 13.64 13.18 -7.32
CA VAL A 106 14.81 12.42 -6.86
C VAL A 106 14.53 10.92 -6.89
N ALA A 107 13.38 10.48 -6.41
CA ALA A 107 13.01 9.07 -6.38
C ALA A 107 12.89 8.47 -7.80
N LEU A 108 12.31 9.20 -8.75
CA LEU A 108 12.26 8.79 -10.16
C LEU A 108 13.66 8.67 -10.76
N GLY A 109 14.55 9.62 -10.47
CA GLY A 109 15.96 9.54 -10.86
C GLY A 109 16.64 8.29 -10.30
N ALA A 110 16.44 7.99 -9.02
CA ALA A 110 16.99 6.81 -8.39
C ALA A 110 16.41 5.50 -8.98
N CYS A 111 15.14 5.46 -9.40
CA CYS A 111 14.57 4.29 -10.08
C CYS A 111 15.25 3.98 -11.43
N ILE A 112 15.78 5.01 -12.08
CA ILE A 112 16.40 4.93 -13.41
C ILE A 112 17.89 4.60 -13.30
N PHE A 113 18.58 5.28 -12.39
CA PHE A 113 20.05 5.31 -12.37
C PHE A 113 20.69 4.51 -11.24
N ASP A 114 19.95 4.14 -10.19
CA ASP A 114 20.50 3.31 -9.12
C ASP A 114 20.76 1.89 -9.63
N ARG A 115 22.01 1.45 -9.47
CA ARG A 115 22.46 0.10 -9.84
C ARG A 115 21.66 -0.98 -9.10
N ALA A 116 21.26 -0.72 -7.85
CA ALA A 116 20.45 -1.67 -7.06
C ALA A 116 19.09 -1.98 -7.70
N ASN A 117 18.59 -1.06 -8.55
CA ASN A 117 17.29 -1.16 -9.18
C ASN A 117 17.37 -1.48 -10.68
N ARG A 118 18.56 -1.72 -11.22
CA ARG A 118 18.78 -1.92 -12.66
C ARG A 118 17.87 -3.02 -13.22
N ASP A 119 17.84 -4.17 -12.56
CA ASP A 119 17.15 -5.38 -13.03
C ASP A 119 15.66 -5.43 -12.62
N LYS A 120 15.23 -4.53 -11.73
CA LYS A 120 13.83 -4.45 -11.28
C LYS A 120 12.97 -3.76 -12.33
N ARG A 121 12.23 -4.50 -13.14
CA ARG A 121 11.36 -3.92 -14.17
C ARG A 121 10.20 -3.11 -13.59
N VAL A 122 9.58 -3.64 -12.55
CA VAL A 122 8.48 -3.01 -11.82
C VAL A 122 8.99 -2.70 -10.42
N ILE A 123 8.82 -1.46 -9.98
CA ILE A 123 9.32 -1.00 -8.68
C ILE A 123 8.27 -0.14 -7.98
N GLY A 124 8.10 -0.37 -6.69
CA GLY A 124 7.28 0.47 -5.83
C GLY A 124 8.12 1.58 -5.20
N VAL A 125 7.56 2.77 -5.11
CA VAL A 125 8.15 3.93 -4.43
C VAL A 125 7.09 4.52 -3.53
N ARG A 126 7.44 4.78 -2.26
CA ARG A 126 6.58 5.50 -1.33
C ARG A 126 7.26 6.79 -0.93
N ILE A 127 6.58 7.92 -1.14
CA ILE A 127 7.01 9.24 -0.65
C ILE A 127 6.26 9.52 0.64
N LEU A 128 7.01 9.71 1.72
CA LEU A 128 6.47 9.96 3.05
C LEU A 128 6.26 11.46 3.27
N ARG A 129 5.40 11.80 4.23
CA ARG A 129 5.07 13.20 4.58
C ARG A 129 6.28 14.07 4.97
N ASP A 130 7.39 13.45 5.36
CA ASP A 130 8.64 14.12 5.74
C ASP A 130 9.61 14.31 4.55
N PHE A 131 9.10 14.14 3.34
CA PHE A 131 9.83 14.23 2.06
C PHE A 131 10.91 13.15 1.86
N SER A 132 11.02 12.18 2.77
CA SER A 132 11.81 10.99 2.54
C SER A 132 11.08 10.03 1.59
N PHE A 133 11.82 9.10 0.99
CA PHE A 133 11.23 8.05 0.18
C PHE A 133 11.87 6.70 0.45
N GLU A 134 11.07 5.67 0.26
CA GLU A 134 11.50 4.28 0.25
C GLU A 134 11.15 3.62 -1.07
N MET A 135 12.02 2.71 -1.51
CA MET A 135 11.76 1.85 -2.65
C MET A 135 11.50 0.44 -2.16
N PHE A 136 10.50 -0.20 -2.74
CA PHE A 136 10.11 -1.55 -2.37
C PHE A 136 9.89 -2.42 -3.60
N ASP A 137 10.05 -3.72 -3.40
CA ASP A 137 9.71 -4.70 -4.42
C ASP A 137 8.19 -4.87 -4.43
N LEU A 138 7.54 -4.38 -5.49
CA LEU A 138 6.08 -4.44 -5.61
C LEU A 138 5.59 -5.89 -5.73
N GLU A 139 6.38 -6.77 -6.34
CA GLU A 139 6.07 -8.19 -6.44
C GLU A 139 6.12 -8.84 -5.06
N GLU A 140 7.14 -8.53 -4.27
CA GLU A 140 7.22 -9.02 -2.88
C GLU A 140 6.10 -8.43 -2.02
N ASN A 141 5.79 -7.14 -2.14
CA ASN A 141 4.69 -6.52 -1.39
C ASN A 141 3.33 -7.15 -1.73
N CYS A 142 3.10 -7.48 -3.01
CA CYS A 142 1.93 -8.23 -3.45
C CYS A 142 1.95 -9.70 -2.99
N ARG A 143 3.12 -10.32 -2.86
CA ARG A 143 3.33 -11.72 -2.42
C ARG A 143 3.15 -11.89 -0.92
N VAL A 144 3.78 -11.05 -0.10
CA VAL A 144 3.54 -11.01 1.36
C VAL A 144 2.04 -10.91 1.61
N SER A 145 1.35 -10.05 0.84
CA SER A 145 -0.11 -9.92 0.85
C SER A 145 -0.90 -11.11 0.25
N ARG A 146 -0.27 -11.97 -0.56
CA ARG A 146 -0.85 -13.24 -1.07
C ARG A 146 -0.69 -14.38 -0.06
N SER A 147 0.42 -14.46 0.67
CA SER A 147 0.57 -15.35 1.83
C SER A 147 -0.44 -15.03 2.93
N PHE A 148 -1.00 -13.81 2.96
CA PHE A 148 -2.16 -13.49 3.79
C PHE A 148 -3.51 -13.96 3.22
N ARG A 149 -3.64 -14.24 1.92
CA ARG A 149 -4.93 -14.52 1.29
C ARG A 149 -5.20 -16.01 1.04
N VAL A 150 -4.23 -16.84 0.63
CA VAL A 150 -4.37 -18.32 0.54
C VAL A 150 -2.97 -18.91 0.35
N ASP A 151 -2.45 -19.68 1.32
CA ASP A 151 -1.54 -20.77 0.97
C ASP A 151 -2.40 -21.96 0.52
N SER A 152 -2.23 -22.30 -0.75
CA SER A 152 -3.04 -23.23 -1.55
C SER A 152 -2.92 -24.70 -1.14
N ASP A 153 -2.54 -24.97 0.11
CA ASP A 153 -2.43 -26.32 0.69
C ASP A 153 -3.39 -26.54 1.88
N GLY A 154 -4.27 -25.58 2.18
CA GLY A 154 -5.27 -25.71 3.24
C GLY A 154 -4.69 -25.63 4.67
N GLN A 155 -3.43 -25.24 4.82
CA GLN A 155 -2.86 -24.95 6.13
C GLN A 155 -3.21 -23.54 6.58
N GLN A 156 -3.96 -23.45 7.68
CA GLN A 156 -4.32 -22.17 8.29
C GLN A 156 -3.16 -21.66 9.15
N ILE A 157 -2.55 -20.55 8.73
CA ILE A 157 -1.45 -19.90 9.44
C ILE A 157 -2.01 -19.10 10.62
N TRP A 158 -1.37 -19.27 11.79
CA TRP A 158 -1.64 -18.48 12.99
C TRP A 158 -0.76 -17.24 13.00
N LEU A 159 -1.38 -16.08 13.20
CA LEU A 159 -0.74 -14.78 13.28
C LEU A 159 -0.70 -14.32 14.74
N ASP A 160 0.39 -13.65 15.10
CA ASP A 160 0.55 -12.97 16.37
C ASP A 160 -0.05 -11.55 16.30
N GLY A 161 -0.72 -11.12 17.36
CA GLY A 161 -1.23 -9.77 17.45
C GLY A 161 -1.57 -9.34 18.86
N ARG A 162 -2.15 -8.15 18.97
CA ARG A 162 -2.69 -7.59 20.21
C ARG A 162 -4.05 -6.98 19.94
N VAL A 163 -4.98 -7.14 20.88
CA VAL A 163 -6.23 -6.38 20.84
C VAL A 163 -5.88 -4.90 20.88
N ASN A 164 -6.16 -4.16 19.80
CA ASN A 164 -5.94 -2.72 19.72
C ASN A 164 -7.13 -1.99 20.38
N TYR A 165 -8.33 -2.42 20.03
CA TYR A 165 -9.60 -1.85 20.49
C TYR A 165 -10.68 -2.92 20.56
N TYR A 166 -11.61 -2.81 21.51
CA TYR A 166 -12.82 -3.62 21.53
C TYR A 166 -14.00 -2.84 22.12
N LYS A 167 -15.14 -2.89 21.42
CA LYS A 167 -16.37 -2.22 21.77
C LYS A 167 -17.35 -3.24 22.33
N ARG A 168 -17.49 -3.27 23.66
CA ARG A 168 -18.27 -4.29 24.39
C ARG A 168 -19.74 -4.38 23.96
N PRO A 169 -20.50 -3.28 23.87
CA PRO A 169 -21.93 -3.37 23.56
C PRO A 169 -22.17 -3.99 22.17
N GLU A 170 -21.33 -3.65 21.20
CA GLU A 170 -21.40 -4.12 19.82
C GLU A 170 -20.57 -5.38 19.54
N ARG A 171 -19.85 -5.88 20.55
CA ARG A 171 -19.12 -7.16 20.54
C ARG A 171 -18.15 -7.31 19.37
N PHE A 172 -17.46 -6.23 19.00
CA PHE A 172 -16.42 -6.26 17.97
C PHE A 172 -15.20 -5.47 18.37
N GLY A 173 -14.07 -5.72 17.73
CA GLY A 173 -12.84 -4.99 17.96
C GLY A 173 -11.89 -4.99 16.76
N PHE A 174 -10.70 -4.45 17.00
CA PHE A 174 -9.58 -4.45 16.07
C PHE A 174 -8.34 -5.05 16.71
N ILE A 175 -7.56 -5.77 15.90
CA ILE A 175 -6.30 -6.40 16.28
C ILE A 175 -5.19 -5.69 15.52
N GLY A 176 -4.25 -5.13 16.28
CA GLY A 176 -2.98 -4.64 15.76
C GLY A 176 -1.97 -5.77 15.70
N TRP A 177 -1.11 -5.75 14.69
CA TRP A 177 -0.07 -6.76 14.45
C TRP A 177 1.13 -6.09 13.76
N ASP A 178 2.17 -6.85 13.42
CA ASP A 178 3.40 -6.32 12.82
C ASP A 178 3.25 -5.85 11.35
N GLY A 179 2.02 -5.84 10.81
CA GLY A 179 1.71 -5.35 9.48
C GLY A 179 0.48 -4.45 9.44
N ASN A 180 0.09 -4.05 8.23
CA ASN A 180 -1.10 -3.26 7.96
C ASN A 180 -1.95 -3.92 6.85
N PRO A 181 -3.28 -3.76 6.88
CA PRO A 181 -4.08 -3.03 7.87
C PRO A 181 -4.34 -3.84 9.16
N ASP A 182 -4.89 -3.19 10.19
CA ASP A 182 -5.49 -3.86 11.36
C ASP A 182 -6.59 -4.84 10.95
N PHE A 183 -6.74 -5.92 11.72
CA PHE A 183 -7.80 -6.90 11.53
C PHE A 183 -9.04 -6.52 12.32
N TRP A 184 -10.21 -6.59 11.70
CA TRP A 184 -11.48 -6.54 12.41
C TRP A 184 -11.80 -7.92 13.03
N PHE A 185 -12.44 -7.95 14.19
CA PHE A 185 -12.99 -9.20 14.72
C PHE A 185 -14.33 -9.02 15.41
N SER A 186 -15.16 -10.06 15.36
CA SER A 186 -16.32 -10.23 16.24
C SER A 186 -15.93 -11.05 17.46
N ARG A 187 -16.60 -10.82 18.59
CA ARG A 187 -16.58 -11.73 19.76
C ARG A 187 -16.87 -13.18 19.36
N ASP A 188 -17.75 -13.39 18.38
CA ASP A 188 -18.16 -14.75 17.96
C ASP A 188 -17.02 -15.53 17.29
N HIS A 189 -15.93 -14.86 16.93
CA HIS A 189 -14.74 -15.49 16.37
C HIS A 189 -13.69 -15.86 17.44
N VAL A 190 -13.96 -15.53 18.71
CA VAL A 190 -13.08 -15.85 19.84
C VAL A 190 -13.45 -17.24 20.37
N GLU A 191 -12.48 -18.15 20.33
CA GLU A 191 -12.67 -19.54 20.77
C GLU A 191 -12.16 -19.78 22.19
N ASP A 192 -11.36 -18.86 22.72
CA ASP A 192 -10.72 -18.99 24.03
C ASP A 192 -11.63 -18.44 25.15
N PRO A 193 -12.05 -19.29 26.11
CA PRO A 193 -12.91 -18.87 27.21
C PRO A 193 -12.30 -17.78 28.09
N GLU A 194 -10.99 -17.83 28.35
CA GLU A 194 -10.29 -16.84 29.18
C GLU A 194 -10.26 -15.48 28.46
N LEU A 195 -10.09 -15.49 27.13
CA LEU A 195 -10.18 -14.28 26.33
C LEU A 195 -11.60 -13.70 26.35
N LEU A 196 -12.63 -14.55 26.30
CA LEU A 196 -14.02 -14.11 26.39
C LEU A 196 -14.31 -13.45 27.74
N GLU A 197 -13.80 -14.01 28.84
CA GLU A 197 -13.90 -13.38 30.16
C GLU A 197 -13.25 -11.99 30.19
N ILE A 198 -12.07 -11.84 29.60
CA ILE A 198 -11.38 -10.54 29.48
C ILE A 198 -12.18 -9.54 28.64
N LEU A 199 -12.74 -9.98 27.51
CA LEU A 199 -13.48 -9.13 26.58
C LEU A 199 -14.86 -8.72 27.11
N ASP A 200 -15.54 -9.60 27.83
CA ASP A 200 -16.89 -9.36 28.34
C ASP A 200 -16.88 -8.65 29.70
N ASN A 201 -15.72 -8.62 30.41
CA ASN A 201 -15.60 -7.94 31.69
C ASN A 201 -15.42 -6.41 31.53
N PRO A 202 -16.36 -5.57 32.03
CA PRO A 202 -16.28 -4.12 31.92
C PRO A 202 -15.11 -3.50 32.71
N ASP A 203 -14.62 -4.19 33.74
CA ASP A 203 -13.59 -3.68 34.66
C ASP A 203 -12.15 -3.97 34.17
N ILE A 204 -12.00 -4.78 33.11
CA ILE A 204 -10.69 -5.17 32.57
C ILE A 204 -10.34 -4.29 31.36
N TYR A 205 -9.16 -3.70 31.37
CA TYR A 205 -8.61 -3.02 30.20
C TYR A 205 -8.08 -4.04 29.19
N VAL A 206 -8.62 -4.00 27.96
CA VAL A 206 -8.38 -5.04 26.94
C VAL A 206 -7.31 -4.70 25.92
N SER A 207 -7.00 -3.41 25.73
CA SER A 207 -6.01 -3.02 24.73
C SER A 207 -4.61 -3.50 25.13
N GLY A 208 -3.85 -4.02 24.17
CA GLY A 208 -2.54 -4.62 24.36
C GLY A 208 -2.55 -6.10 24.72
N THR A 209 -3.72 -6.70 24.98
CA THR A 209 -3.87 -8.14 25.27
C THR A 209 -3.29 -8.96 24.13
N PRO A 210 -2.24 -9.79 24.38
CA PRO A 210 -1.58 -10.56 23.34
C PRO A 210 -2.42 -11.76 22.94
N ILE A 211 -2.59 -11.94 21.64
CA ILE A 211 -3.47 -12.96 21.06
C ILE A 211 -2.82 -13.60 19.84
N VAL A 212 -3.34 -14.77 19.49
CA VAL A 212 -3.10 -15.41 18.20
C VAL A 212 -4.42 -15.59 17.46
N PHE A 213 -4.38 -15.48 16.14
CA PHE A 213 -5.58 -15.54 15.31
C PHE A 213 -5.28 -16.07 13.91
N GLN A 214 -6.31 -16.41 13.16
CA GLN A 214 -6.20 -16.77 11.76
C GLN A 214 -6.84 -15.69 10.88
N ASN A 215 -6.29 -15.49 9.68
CA ASN A 215 -6.87 -14.56 8.71
C ASN A 215 -8.10 -15.19 8.03
N GLY A 216 -9.27 -14.62 8.26
CA GLY A 216 -10.54 -14.99 7.62
C GLY A 216 -10.81 -14.25 6.29
N GLY A 217 -9.93 -13.35 5.88
CA GLY A 217 -10.03 -12.57 4.64
C GLY A 217 -11.02 -11.41 4.73
N ILE A 218 -11.34 -10.82 3.59
CA ILE A 218 -12.38 -9.78 3.48
C ILE A 218 -13.73 -10.49 3.40
N THR A 219 -14.51 -10.44 4.48
CA THR A 219 -15.77 -11.19 4.59
C THR A 219 -16.99 -10.40 4.15
N ARG A 220 -16.85 -9.10 3.84
CA ARG A 220 -17.94 -8.23 3.36
C ARG A 220 -17.45 -7.38 2.19
N GLU A 221 -18.31 -7.24 1.19
CA GLU A 221 -18.03 -6.42 0.00
C GLU A 221 -17.86 -4.95 0.39
N GLY A 222 -16.77 -4.33 -0.05
CA GLY A 222 -16.43 -2.92 0.27
C GLY A 222 -15.68 -2.70 1.59
N GLU A 223 -15.47 -3.73 2.42
CA GLU A 223 -14.64 -3.60 3.62
C GLU A 223 -13.15 -3.55 3.26
N LYS A 224 -12.44 -2.61 3.87
CA LYS A 224 -10.99 -2.44 3.68
C LYS A 224 -10.17 -3.28 4.66
N ARG A 225 -10.78 -3.79 5.73
CA ARG A 225 -10.09 -4.53 6.80
C ARG A 225 -10.40 -6.03 6.71
N PRO A 226 -9.38 -6.90 6.79
CA PRO A 226 -9.59 -8.33 6.90
C PRO A 226 -10.20 -8.70 8.25
N THR A 227 -10.94 -9.79 8.26
CA THR A 227 -11.57 -10.36 9.46
C THR A 227 -10.62 -11.37 10.09
N ALA A 228 -10.38 -11.26 11.39
CA ALA A 228 -9.72 -12.30 12.17
C ALA A 228 -10.74 -13.35 12.64
N ILE A 229 -10.35 -14.62 12.55
CA ILE A 229 -11.11 -15.78 13.00
C ILE A 229 -10.28 -16.66 13.94
N ARG A 230 -10.94 -17.55 14.68
CA ARG A 230 -10.31 -18.50 15.61
C ARG A 230 -9.34 -17.83 16.60
N ILE A 231 -9.80 -16.81 17.30
CA ILE A 231 -8.95 -15.94 18.12
C ILE A 231 -8.74 -16.55 19.50
N ARG A 232 -7.50 -16.54 20.01
CA ARG A 232 -7.12 -17.12 21.30
C ARG A 232 -6.08 -16.27 22.03
N LEU A 233 -5.97 -16.41 23.34
CA LEU A 233 -4.88 -15.76 24.09
C LEU A 233 -3.54 -16.33 23.66
N LYS A 234 -2.54 -15.46 23.54
CA LYS A 234 -1.16 -15.88 23.37
C LYS A 234 -0.61 -16.27 24.74
N ARG A 235 -0.50 -17.56 24.99
CA ARG A 235 0.13 -18.09 26.20
C ARG A 235 1.67 -18.00 26.06
N PRO A 236 2.39 -17.71 27.15
CA PRO A 236 3.84 -17.70 27.17
C PRO A 236 4.45 -19.08 26.86
#